data_AF-A0A068VI99-F1
#
_entry.id   AF-A0A068VI99-F1
#
_cell.length_a   1.000
_cell.length_b   1.000
_cell.length_c   1.000
_cell.angle_alpha   90.00
_cell.angle_beta   90.00
_cell.angle_gamma   90.00
#
_symmetry.space_group_name_H-M   'P 1'
#
loop_
_entity.id
_entity.type
_entity.pdbx_description
1 polymer ?
#
loop_
_entity_poly.entity_id
_entity_poly.type
_entity_poly.pdbx_seq_one_letter_code
_entity_poly.pdbx_strand_id
1 'polypeptide(L)'
;MICWPFFADQQTNCWFCCTKWGIGMEIDNNVKRDEVEGLVSELMAGERGKEMKKKAMDWKKLAETAVTDSNLNLENLIHQVLLNPSI
;
A
#
# COMPACT_ATOMS: atom_id res chain seq x y z
N MET A 1 2.89 1.58 -7.90
CA MET A 1 4.26 1.61 -7.37
C MET A 1 5.16 0.85 -8.32
N ILE A 2 6.35 1.37 -8.61
CA ILE A 2 7.41 0.58 -9.24
C ILE A 2 8.30 0.09 -8.10
N CYS A 3 8.49 -1.22 -8.00
CA CYS A 3 9.15 -1.89 -6.90
C CYS A 3 10.55 -2.32 -7.30
N TRP A 4 11.55 -2.02 -6.46
CA TRP A 4 12.89 -2.57 -6.61
C TRP A 4 13.45 -2.88 -5.21
N PRO A 5 13.18 -4.08 -4.68
CA PRO A 5 13.49 -4.42 -3.31
C PRO A 5 14.99 -4.65 -3.12
N PHE A 6 15.56 -4.17 -2.01
CA PHE A 6 16.96 -4.38 -1.66
C PHE A 6 17.11 -5.24 -0.40
N PHE A 7 16.59 -4.79 0.75
CA PHE A 7 16.85 -5.48 2.03
C PHE A 7 15.65 -5.49 2.98
N ALA A 8 15.76 -6.34 4.01
CA ALA A 8 14.78 -6.53 5.08
C ALA A 8 13.40 -6.94 4.54
N ASP A 9 12.38 -6.17 4.85
CA ASP A 9 10.99 -6.45 4.50
C ASP A 9 10.62 -6.03 3.08
N GLN A 10 11.54 -5.37 2.35
CA GLN A 10 11.26 -4.84 1.02
C GLN A 10 10.86 -5.93 0.02
N GLN A 11 11.47 -7.12 0.08
CA GLN A 11 11.10 -8.27 -0.76
C GLN A 11 9.65 -8.69 -0.50
N THR A 12 9.25 -8.78 0.76
CA THR A 12 7.87 -9.10 1.16
C THR A 12 6.90 -8.01 0.69
N ASN A 13 7.24 -6.73 0.91
CA ASN A 13 6.42 -5.60 0.49
C ASN A 13 6.25 -5.56 -1.04
N CYS A 14 7.32 -5.82 -1.80
CA CYS A 14 7.28 -5.95 -3.26
C CYS A 14 6.31 -7.05 -3.68
N TRP A 15 6.45 -8.25 -3.10
CA TRP A 15 5.58 -9.38 -3.40
C TRP A 15 4.10 -9.07 -3.10
N PHE A 16 3.80 -8.47 -1.96
CA PHE A 16 2.42 -8.06 -1.63
C PHE A 16 1.89 -7.02 -2.62
N CYS A 17 2.68 -5.99 -2.93
CA CYS A 17 2.27 -4.94 -3.87
C CYS A 17 2.00 -5.49 -5.27
N CYS A 18 2.87 -6.35 -5.79
CA CYS A 18 2.76 -6.91 -7.13
C CYS A 18 1.71 -8.01 -7.24
N THR A 19 1.60 -8.91 -6.24
CA THR A 19 0.80 -10.14 -6.35
C THR A 19 -0.52 -10.15 -5.60
N LYS A 20 -0.61 -9.44 -4.46
CA LYS A 20 -1.81 -9.47 -3.60
C LYS A 20 -2.66 -8.23 -3.77
N TRP A 21 -2.04 -7.06 -3.73
CA TRP A 21 -2.75 -5.80 -3.82
C TRP A 21 -2.93 -5.35 -5.28
N GLY A 22 -2.05 -5.81 -6.18
CA GLY A 22 -2.10 -5.45 -7.60
C GLY A 22 -1.85 -3.96 -7.83
N ILE A 23 -1.03 -3.35 -6.98
CA ILE A 23 -0.65 -1.93 -7.03
C ILE A 23 0.85 -1.74 -7.35
N GLY A 24 1.57 -2.82 -7.61
CA GLY A 24 3.02 -2.86 -7.87
C GLY A 24 3.39 -3.43 -9.24
N MET A 25 4.53 -2.96 -9.77
CA MET A 25 5.24 -3.56 -10.91
C MET A 25 6.72 -3.62 -10.52
N GLU A 26 7.35 -4.79 -10.65
CA GLU A 26 8.72 -4.99 -10.19
C GLU A 26 9.73 -4.69 -11.31
N ILE A 27 10.84 -4.04 -10.95
CA ILE A 27 12.02 -3.88 -11.81
C ILE A 27 12.82 -5.19 -11.78
N ASP A 28 13.32 -5.63 -12.93
CA ASP A 28 14.22 -6.77 -13.02
C ASP A 28 15.48 -6.58 -12.14
N ASN A 29 16.03 -7.69 -11.64
CA ASN A 29 17.25 -7.65 -10.84
C ASN A 29 18.46 -7.12 -11.64
N ASN A 30 18.50 -7.38 -12.94
CA ASN A 30 19.49 -6.82 -13.85
C ASN A 30 18.97 -5.52 -14.46
N VAL A 31 18.99 -4.45 -13.66
CA VAL A 31 18.38 -3.16 -14.01
C VAL A 31 18.94 -2.59 -15.30
N LYS A 32 18.06 -2.39 -16.30
CA LYS A 32 18.37 -1.65 -17.53
C LYS A 32 17.50 -0.40 -17.65
N ARG A 33 18.08 0.65 -18.21
CA ARG A 33 17.43 1.98 -18.31
C ARG A 33 16.14 1.93 -19.13
N ASP A 34 16.17 1.25 -20.26
CA ASP A 34 15.05 1.06 -21.19
C ASP A 34 13.89 0.28 -20.54
N GLU A 35 14.20 -0.74 -19.74
CA GLU A 35 13.20 -1.50 -18.97
C GLU A 35 12.53 -0.61 -17.91
N VAL A 36 13.31 0.19 -17.19
CA VAL A 36 12.77 1.15 -16.20
C VAL A 36 11.90 2.21 -16.88
N GLU A 37 12.35 2.76 -18.01
CA GLU A 37 11.58 3.73 -18.79
C GLU A 37 10.24 3.14 -19.26
N GLY A 38 10.25 1.88 -19.71
CA GLY A 38 9.04 1.16 -20.09
C GLY A 38 8.07 0.98 -18.91
N LEU A 39 8.56 0.61 -17.74
CA LEU A 39 7.74 0.50 -16.52
C LEU A 39 7.14 1.85 -16.10
N VAL A 40 7.91 2.94 -16.17
CA VAL A 40 7.41 4.29 -15.86
C VAL A 40 6.33 4.70 -16.86
N SER A 41 6.57 4.47 -18.15
CA SER A 41 5.60 4.79 -19.21
C SER A 41 4.29 4.01 -19.02
N GLU A 42 4.38 2.71 -18.72
CA GLU A 42 3.21 1.86 -18.45
C GLU A 42 2.47 2.29 -17.17
N LEU A 43 3.19 2.71 -16.11
CA LEU A 43 2.56 3.20 -14.89
C LEU A 43 1.74 4.47 -15.13
N MET A 44 2.29 5.38 -15.93
CA MET A 44 1.77 6.74 -16.07
C MET A 44 0.69 6.85 -17.15
N ALA A 45 0.85 6.14 -18.26
CA ALA A 45 -0.02 6.27 -19.43
C ALA A 45 -0.67 4.94 -19.89
N GLY A 46 -0.09 3.80 -19.48
CA GLY A 46 -0.56 2.47 -19.87
C GLY A 46 -1.84 2.02 -19.16
N GLU A 47 -2.48 1.00 -19.72
CA GLU A 47 -3.71 0.44 -19.15
C GLU A 47 -3.45 -0.24 -17.80
N ARG A 48 -2.31 -0.93 -17.64
CA ARG A 48 -1.96 -1.54 -16.35
C ARG A 48 -1.78 -0.46 -15.28
N GLY A 49 -1.18 0.68 -15.62
CA GLY A 49 -1.06 1.83 -14.73
C GLY A 49 -2.41 2.39 -14.28
N LYS A 50 -3.38 2.52 -15.20
CA LYS A 50 -4.75 2.95 -14.89
C LYS A 50 -5.46 1.96 -13.94
N GLU A 51 -5.34 0.66 -14.19
CA GLU A 51 -5.90 -0.38 -13.33
C GLU A 51 -5.29 -0.36 -11.92
N MET A 52 -3.95 -0.24 -11.82
CA MET A 52 -3.26 -0.11 -10.55
C MET A 52 -3.70 1.12 -9.78
N LYS A 53 -3.89 2.26 -10.46
CA LYS A 53 -4.39 3.50 -9.84
C LYS A 53 -5.79 3.29 -9.26
N LYS A 54 -6.68 2.62 -9.98
CA LYS A 54 -8.03 2.28 -9.47
C LYS A 54 -7.94 1.43 -8.20
N LYS A 55 -7.15 0.34 -8.23
CA LYS A 55 -6.93 -0.52 -7.05
C LYS A 55 -6.34 0.25 -5.87
N ALA A 56 -5.37 1.12 -6.11
CA ALA A 56 -4.78 1.96 -5.06
C ALA A 56 -5.81 2.89 -4.41
N MET A 57 -6.74 3.46 -5.19
CA MET A 57 -7.83 4.28 -4.66
C MET A 57 -8.83 3.45 -3.85
N ASP A 58 -9.10 2.20 -4.24
CA ASP A 58 -9.97 1.30 -3.48
C ASP A 58 -9.31 0.90 -2.14
N TRP A 59 -8.01 0.56 -2.15
CA TRP A 59 -7.24 0.32 -0.93
C TRP A 59 -7.18 1.53 0.00
N LYS A 60 -7.04 2.75 -0.56
CA LYS A 60 -7.08 3.99 0.22
C LYS A 60 -8.41 4.13 0.98
N LYS A 61 -9.54 3.92 0.30
CA LYS A 61 -10.87 4.00 0.94
C LYS A 61 -11.02 2.98 2.05
N LEU A 62 -10.59 1.73 1.82
CA LEU A 62 -10.63 0.68 2.85
C LEU A 62 -9.79 1.05 4.08
N ALA A 63 -8.61 1.62 3.87
CA ALA A 63 -7.76 2.08 4.96
C ALA A 63 -8.40 3.24 5.75
N GLU A 64 -9.00 4.22 5.06
CA GLU A 64 -9.71 5.33 5.71
C GLU A 64 -10.90 4.84 6.56
N THR A 65 -11.68 3.89 6.05
CA THR A 65 -12.76 3.24 6.83
C THR A 65 -12.22 2.52 8.05
N ALA A 66 -11.19 1.68 7.88
CA ALA A 66 -10.62 0.90 8.98
C ALA A 66 -10.05 1.77 10.12
N VAL A 67 -9.43 2.90 9.78
CA VAL A 67 -8.90 3.85 10.78
C VAL A 67 -10.03 4.52 11.55
N THR A 68 -11.13 4.89 10.89
CA THR A 68 -12.28 5.53 11.53
C THR A 68 -12.86 4.63 12.63
N ASP A 69 -13.04 3.34 12.34
CA ASP A 69 -13.52 2.36 13.32
C ASP A 69 -12.50 2.13 14.46
N SER A 70 -11.21 2.14 14.14
CA SER A 70 -10.14 1.95 15.14
C SER A 70 -10.03 3.10 16.13
N ASN A 71 -10.24 4.35 15.68
CA ASN A 71 -10.19 5.52 16.54
C ASN A 71 -11.32 5.49 17.57
N LEU A 72 -12.53 5.09 17.16
CA LEU A 72 -13.66 4.92 18.07
C LEU A 72 -13.34 3.87 19.15
N ASN A 73 -12.71 2.76 18.76
CA ASN A 73 -12.29 1.73 19.70
C ASN A 73 -11.19 2.21 20.66
N LEU A 74 -10.24 3.01 20.17
CA LEU A 74 -9.18 3.58 20.99
C LEU A 74 -9.73 4.61 21.99
N GLU A 75 -10.64 5.49 21.56
CA GLU A 75 -11.32 6.45 22.43
C GLU A 75 -12.12 5.74 23.54
N ASN A 76 -12.85 4.68 23.19
CA ASN A 76 -13.56 3.86 24.16
C ASN A 76 -12.60 3.20 25.16
N LEU A 77 -11.47 2.67 24.69
CA LEU A 77 -10.44 2.08 25.56
C LEU A 77 -9.84 3.12 26.52
N ILE A 78 -9.48 4.30 26.00
CA ILE A 78 -8.96 5.41 26.81
C ILE A 78 -9.98 5.80 27.88
N HIS A 79 -11.26 5.91 27.51
CA HIS A 79 -12.31 6.25 28.46
C HIS A 79 -12.48 5.17 29.54
N GLN A 80 -12.43 3.89 29.17
CA GLN A 80 -12.56 2.77 30.12
C GLN A 80 -11.38 2.67 31.09
N VAL A 81 -10.15 2.91 30.62
CA VAL A 81 -8.93 2.68 31.40
C VAL A 81 -8.49 3.93 32.18
N LEU A 82 -8.61 5.12 31.58
CA LEU A 82 -7.99 6.33 32.11
C LEU A 82 -9.00 7.35 32.66
N LEU A 83 -10.26 7.32 32.23
CA LEU A 83 -11.26 8.35 32.56
C LEU A 83 -12.46 7.84 33.35
N ASN A 84 -12.50 6.55 33.69
CA ASN A 84 -13.59 5.96 34.45
C ASN A 84 -13.30 6.07 35.96
N PRO A 85 -14.05 6.86 36.75
CA PRO A 85 -13.75 7.14 38.16
C PRO A 85 -14.06 5.98 39.14
N SER A 86 -14.41 4.79 38.62
CA SER A 86 -14.99 3.70 39.40
C SER A 86 -14.00 2.56 39.71
N ILE A 87 -12.70 2.85 39.71
CA ILE A 87 -11.66 2.07 40.43
C ILE A 87 -11.11 2.96 41.54
#